data_AF-A0A350H4S2-F1
#
_entry.id   AF-A0A350H4S2-F1
#
_cell.length_a   1.000
_cell.length_b   1.000
_cell.length_c   1.000
_cell.angle_alpha   90.00
_cell.angle_beta   90.00
_cell.angle_gamma   90.00
#
_symmetry.space_group_name_H-M   'P 1'
#
loop_
_entity.id
_entity.type
_entity.pdbx_description
1 polymer ?
#
loop_
_entity_poly.entity_id
_entity_poly.type
_entity_poly.pdbx_seq_one_letter_code
_entity_poly.pdbx_strand_id
1 'polypeptide(L)'
;MKKKIIIGLAIIILIVLAKFESYSPLEQKIILGNMNHFIDVDFYNTQVDNDEKEYIITFKKTCSYEKLRTVTKDLFDKCKKIVSKDKKYRKYKVKLVISAPSKRTLFVVTVNPNEEIEKIYYSAYVKEAFSVPAIAHDFSDVKQLIFETEDYKVLSNVEDYKEFTNLEYVSFGISPGNDVIKNLKNKFPKCDIEIGSCNRMKGKRIN
;
A
#
# COMPACT_ATOMS: atom_id res chain seq x y z
N MET A 1 28.58 35.70 -12.01
CA MET A 1 28.22 34.33 -11.54
C MET A 1 26.86 34.27 -10.84
N LYS A 2 26.58 35.09 -9.82
CA LYS A 2 25.30 35.08 -9.08
C LYS A 2 24.04 35.19 -9.97
N LYS A 3 24.03 36.10 -10.96
CA LYS A 3 22.90 36.23 -11.92
C LYS A 3 22.63 34.96 -12.72
N LYS A 4 23.66 34.25 -13.18
CA LYS A 4 23.51 33.00 -13.95
C LYS A 4 22.95 31.85 -13.08
N ILE A 5 23.37 31.77 -11.82
CA ILE A 5 22.85 30.79 -10.85
C ILE A 5 21.37 31.06 -10.54
N ILE A 6 21.00 32.32 -10.31
CA ILE A 6 19.61 32.72 -10.05
C ILE A 6 18.71 32.40 -11.24
N ILE A 7 19.15 32.70 -12.46
CA ILE A 7 18.40 32.37 -13.69
C ILE A 7 18.23 30.86 -13.82
N GLY A 8 19.29 30.07 -13.55
CA GLY A 8 19.19 28.60 -13.57
C GLY A 8 18.18 28.06 -12.56
N LEU A 9 18.20 28.55 -11.32
CA LEU A 9 17.23 28.16 -10.29
C LEU A 9 15.79 28.54 -10.67
N ALA A 10 15.58 29.72 -11.26
CA ALA A 10 14.27 30.14 -11.72
C ALA A 10 13.71 29.21 -12.80
N ILE A 11 14.54 28.77 -13.74
CA ILE A 11 14.14 27.78 -14.77
C ILE A 11 13.74 26.45 -14.13
N ILE A 12 14.51 25.96 -13.15
CA ILE A 12 14.18 24.72 -12.44
C ILE A 12 12.84 24.85 -11.71
N ILE A 13 12.60 25.95 -11.00
CA ILE A 13 11.35 26.21 -10.30
C ILE A 13 10.18 26.26 -11.29
N LEU A 14 10.33 26.94 -12.43
CA LEU A 14 9.30 26.99 -13.47
C LEU A 14 8.96 25.61 -14.04
N ILE A 15 9.96 24.77 -14.26
CA ILE A 15 9.75 23.38 -14.72
C ILE A 15 8.97 22.58 -13.67
N VAL A 16 9.32 22.73 -12.39
CA VAL A 16 8.63 22.05 -11.28
C VAL A 16 7.17 22.52 -11.17
N LEU A 17 6.93 23.83 -11.26
CA LEU A 17 5.58 24.41 -11.22
C LEU A 17 4.73 23.95 -12.41
N ALA A 18 5.27 24.00 -13.63
CA ALA A 18 4.57 23.54 -14.82
C ALA A 18 4.22 22.04 -14.74
N LYS A 19 5.13 21.22 -14.20
CA LYS A 19 4.85 19.80 -13.94
C LYS A 19 3.81 19.62 -12.84
N PHE A 20 3.76 20.50 -11.85
CA PHE A 20 2.78 20.43 -10.77
C PHE A 20 1.36 20.79 -11.22
N GLU A 21 1.24 21.76 -12.13
CA GLU A 21 -0.04 22.18 -12.73
C GLU A 21 -0.68 21.10 -13.61
N SER A 22 0.10 20.14 -14.14
CA SER A 22 -0.46 19.03 -14.93
C SER A 22 -1.19 17.97 -14.09
N TYR A 23 -1.00 17.96 -12.77
CA TYR A 23 -1.75 17.10 -11.86
C TYR A 23 -3.15 17.65 -11.59
N SER A 24 -4.11 16.77 -11.39
CA SER A 24 -5.46 17.16 -10.96
C SER A 24 -5.45 17.83 -9.57
N PRO A 25 -6.48 18.63 -9.22
CA PRO A 25 -6.54 19.28 -7.91
C PRO A 25 -6.45 18.33 -6.71
N LEU A 26 -6.92 17.07 -6.87
CA LEU A 26 -6.82 16.07 -5.81
C LEU A 26 -5.40 15.50 -5.70
N GLU A 27 -4.76 15.21 -6.82
CA GLU A 27 -3.36 14.75 -6.86
C GLU A 27 -2.43 15.81 -6.29
N GLN A 28 -2.64 17.08 -6.63
CA GLN A 28 -1.90 18.21 -6.04
C GLN A 28 -2.04 18.22 -4.52
N LYS A 29 -3.26 18.03 -3.98
CA LYS A 29 -3.47 17.93 -2.53
C LYS A 29 -2.76 16.73 -1.91
N ILE A 30 -2.76 15.57 -2.59
CA ILE A 30 -2.06 14.37 -2.13
C ILE A 30 -0.55 14.64 -2.09
N ILE A 31 0.03 15.22 -3.13
CA ILE A 31 1.46 15.54 -3.20
C ILE A 31 1.81 16.54 -2.08
N LEU A 32 1.08 17.65 -1.97
CA LEU A 32 1.34 18.68 -0.96
C LEU A 32 1.16 18.16 0.46
N GLY A 33 0.08 17.40 0.72
CA GLY A 33 -0.20 16.82 2.03
C GLY A 33 0.87 15.83 2.50
N ASN A 34 1.63 15.25 1.57
CA ASN A 34 2.68 14.27 1.83
C ASN A 34 4.09 14.82 1.59
N MET A 35 4.27 16.14 1.43
CA MET A 35 5.57 16.75 1.13
C MET A 35 6.68 16.39 2.12
N ASN A 36 6.37 16.13 3.39
CA ASN A 36 7.39 15.75 4.39
C ASN A 36 8.10 14.42 4.05
N HIS A 37 7.57 13.62 3.12
CA HIS A 37 8.15 12.35 2.68
C HIS A 37 8.72 12.42 1.25
N PHE A 38 8.93 13.60 0.67
CA PHE A 38 9.36 13.76 -0.73
C PHE A 38 10.71 13.11 -1.06
N ILE A 39 11.56 12.90 -0.05
CA ILE A 39 12.84 12.18 -0.18
C ILE A 39 12.70 10.67 0.07
N ASP A 40 11.62 10.25 0.76
CA ASP A 40 11.41 8.87 1.18
C ASP A 40 10.56 8.07 0.19
N VAL A 41 9.66 8.76 -0.51
CA VAL A 41 8.84 8.23 -1.60
C VAL A 41 8.65 9.25 -2.72
N ASP A 42 8.46 8.75 -3.93
CA ASP A 42 8.10 9.53 -5.10
C ASP A 42 6.62 9.27 -5.48
N PHE A 43 5.82 10.32 -5.63
CA PHE A 43 4.44 10.19 -6.08
C PHE A 43 4.45 9.73 -7.54
N TYR A 44 3.80 8.60 -7.83
CA TYR A 44 3.81 8.03 -9.18
C TYR A 44 2.58 8.43 -9.99
N ASN A 45 1.39 8.05 -9.53
CA ASN A 45 0.14 8.34 -10.20
C ASN A 45 -1.06 8.11 -9.28
N THR A 46 -2.24 8.54 -9.75
CA THR A 46 -3.53 8.05 -9.27
C THR A 46 -4.31 7.37 -10.38
N GLN A 47 -5.20 6.45 -10.00
CA GLN A 47 -6.14 5.78 -10.90
C GLN A 47 -7.50 5.65 -10.19
N VAL A 48 -8.57 5.67 -10.98
CA VAL A 48 -9.93 5.46 -10.46
C VAL A 48 -10.50 4.20 -11.09
N ASP A 49 -10.82 3.23 -10.24
CA ASP A 49 -11.62 2.07 -10.62
C ASP A 49 -13.08 2.39 -10.26
N ASN A 50 -13.93 2.61 -11.26
CA ASN A 50 -15.33 2.94 -11.03
C ASN A 50 -16.19 1.71 -10.75
N ASP A 51 -15.75 0.54 -11.19
CA ASP A 51 -16.49 -0.72 -11.01
C ASP A 51 -16.40 -1.15 -9.54
N GLU A 52 -15.17 -1.15 -9.00
CA GLU A 52 -14.90 -1.49 -7.59
C GLU A 52 -15.02 -0.27 -6.65
N LYS A 53 -15.26 0.92 -7.22
CA LYS A 53 -15.26 2.22 -6.51
C LYS A 53 -13.99 2.40 -5.67
N GLU A 54 -12.82 2.22 -6.30
CA GLU A 54 -11.51 2.43 -5.67
C GLU A 54 -10.84 3.69 -6.24
N TYR A 55 -10.28 4.51 -5.34
CA TYR A 55 -9.32 5.55 -5.69
C TYR A 55 -7.91 5.05 -5.32
N ILE A 56 -7.12 4.76 -6.34
CA ILE A 56 -5.82 4.13 -6.22
C ILE A 56 -4.75 5.20 -6.26
N ILE A 57 -3.85 5.20 -5.28
CA ILE A 57 -2.75 6.14 -5.14
C ILE A 57 -1.45 5.34 -5.07
N THR A 58 -0.54 5.57 -6.01
CA THR A 58 0.72 4.83 -6.07
C THR A 58 1.90 5.72 -5.72
N PHE A 59 2.73 5.25 -4.79
CA PHE A 59 4.03 5.83 -4.46
C PHE A 59 5.15 4.84 -4.77
N LYS A 60 6.26 5.34 -5.30
CA LYS A 60 7.49 4.58 -5.44
C LYS A 60 8.35 4.75 -4.20
N LYS A 61 8.82 3.65 -3.65
CA LYS A 61 9.82 3.65 -2.57
C LYS A 61 11.14 4.24 -3.07
N THR A 62 11.69 5.22 -2.34
CA THR A 62 13.07 5.70 -2.50
C THR A 62 13.91 5.55 -1.22
N CYS A 63 13.26 5.44 -0.05
CA CYS A 63 13.91 5.20 1.25
C CYS A 63 14.41 3.76 1.45
N SER A 64 15.12 3.52 2.57
CA SER A 64 15.46 2.18 3.09
C SER A 64 14.22 1.44 3.61
N TYR A 65 14.33 0.12 3.80
CA TYR A 65 13.22 -0.67 4.33
C TYR A 65 12.86 -0.31 5.78
N GLU A 66 13.85 0.07 6.61
CA GLU A 66 13.64 0.47 8.00
C GLU A 66 12.65 1.63 8.16
N LYS A 67 12.67 2.60 7.23
CA LYS A 67 11.77 3.77 7.26
C LYS A 67 10.42 3.50 6.59
N LEU A 68 10.35 2.47 5.75
CA LEU A 68 9.22 2.25 4.86
C LEU A 68 7.89 2.06 5.61
N ARG A 69 7.93 1.38 6.76
CA ARG A 69 6.74 1.15 7.60
C ARG A 69 6.14 2.48 8.08
N THR A 70 6.94 3.30 8.75
CA THR A 70 6.51 4.60 9.28
C THR A 70 6.02 5.52 8.17
N VAL A 71 6.78 5.60 7.07
CA VAL A 71 6.40 6.43 5.91
C VAL A 71 5.07 5.96 5.32
N THR A 72 4.88 4.65 5.15
CA THR A 72 3.62 4.12 4.59
C THR A 72 2.42 4.39 5.49
N LYS A 73 2.56 4.27 6.81
CA LYS A 73 1.48 4.61 7.75
C LYS A 73 1.10 6.08 7.66
N ASP A 74 2.09 6.97 7.64
CA ASP A 74 1.85 8.41 7.50
C ASP A 74 1.19 8.77 6.16
N LEU A 75 1.69 8.19 5.05
CA LEU A 75 1.10 8.36 3.72
C LEU A 75 -0.36 7.91 3.71
N PHE A 76 -0.63 6.74 4.29
CA PHE A 76 -1.96 6.16 4.37
C PHE A 76 -2.94 7.08 5.09
N ASP A 77 -2.58 7.53 6.29
CA ASP A 77 -3.44 8.40 7.11
C ASP A 77 -3.71 9.75 6.45
N LYS A 78 -2.71 10.33 5.76
CA LYS A 78 -2.88 11.59 5.03
C LYS A 78 -3.73 11.40 3.79
N CYS A 79 -3.44 10.39 2.97
CA CYS A 79 -4.13 10.12 1.72
C CYS A 79 -5.61 9.83 1.94
N LYS A 80 -5.97 8.96 2.91
CA LYS A 80 -7.38 8.65 3.19
C LYS A 80 -8.17 9.88 3.64
N LYS A 81 -7.56 10.76 4.45
CA LYS A 81 -8.17 12.04 4.88
C LYS A 81 -8.35 13.03 3.74
N ILE A 82 -7.43 13.03 2.77
CA ILE A 82 -7.52 13.93 1.61
C ILE A 82 -8.63 13.46 0.66
N VAL A 83 -8.68 12.18 0.33
CA VAL A 83 -9.68 11.62 -0.59
C VAL A 83 -11.09 11.64 0.00
N SER A 84 -11.25 11.32 1.30
CA SER A 84 -12.56 11.36 1.97
C SER A 84 -13.19 12.76 2.01
N LYS A 85 -12.39 13.83 1.97
CA LYS A 85 -12.87 15.22 1.88
C LYS A 85 -13.29 15.62 0.47
N ASP A 86 -12.92 14.86 -0.56
CA ASP A 86 -13.31 15.14 -1.93
C ASP A 86 -14.75 14.65 -2.18
N LYS A 87 -15.65 15.56 -2.55
CA LYS A 87 -17.08 15.25 -2.74
C LYS A 87 -17.30 14.11 -3.77
N LYS A 88 -16.43 14.00 -4.77
CA LYS A 88 -16.55 13.00 -5.84
C LYS A 88 -16.18 11.61 -5.34
N TYR A 89 -15.17 11.50 -4.49
CA TYR A 89 -14.57 10.22 -4.08
C TYR A 89 -14.78 9.85 -2.61
N ARG A 90 -15.51 10.64 -1.82
CA ARG A 90 -15.76 10.37 -0.39
C ARG A 90 -16.39 9.00 -0.06
N LYS A 91 -17.04 8.37 -1.04
CA LYS A 91 -17.66 7.03 -0.91
C LYS A 91 -16.84 5.92 -1.57
N TYR A 92 -15.65 6.26 -2.08
CA TYR A 92 -14.75 5.30 -2.71
C TYR A 92 -13.84 4.70 -1.64
N LYS A 93 -13.42 3.46 -1.84
CA LYS A 93 -12.31 2.87 -1.11
C LYS A 93 -11.03 3.60 -1.50
N VAL A 94 -10.11 3.76 -0.57
CA VAL A 94 -8.78 4.33 -0.86
C VAL A 94 -7.77 3.20 -0.85
N LYS A 95 -7.02 3.06 -1.94
CA LYS A 95 -6.01 2.03 -2.10
C LYS A 95 -4.64 2.67 -2.23
N LEU A 96 -3.83 2.57 -1.19
CA LEU A 96 -2.46 3.03 -1.21
C LEU A 96 -1.56 1.91 -1.67
N VAL A 97 -0.85 2.13 -2.77
CA VAL A 97 0.12 1.18 -3.35
C VAL A 97 1.53 1.73 -3.15
N ILE A 98 2.37 0.94 -2.51
CA ILE A 98 3.82 1.15 -2.48
C ILE A 98 4.45 0.23 -3.51
N SER A 99 5.19 0.80 -4.46
CA SER A 99 5.90 0.05 -5.51
C SER A 99 7.41 0.25 -5.42
N ALA A 100 8.16 -0.75 -5.88
CA ALA A 100 9.58 -0.61 -6.14
C ALA A 100 9.82 0.41 -7.29
N PRO A 101 11.04 0.97 -7.42
CA PRO A 101 11.40 1.78 -8.58
C PRO A 101 11.14 1.08 -9.93
N SER A 102 11.29 -0.26 -9.96
CA SER A 102 10.98 -1.13 -11.09
C SER A 102 9.47 -1.33 -11.36
N LYS A 103 8.60 -0.62 -10.63
CA LYS A 103 7.12 -0.70 -10.67
C LYS A 103 6.52 -2.00 -10.17
N ARG A 104 7.31 -2.88 -9.54
CA ARG A 104 6.76 -4.05 -8.82
C ARG A 104 5.98 -3.57 -7.59
N THR A 105 4.76 -4.05 -7.41
CA THR A 105 3.98 -3.82 -6.18
C THR A 105 4.68 -4.47 -5.00
N LEU A 106 4.91 -3.69 -3.94
CA LEU A 106 5.60 -4.13 -2.73
C LEU A 106 4.61 -4.32 -1.58
N PHE A 107 3.72 -3.36 -1.40
CA PHE A 107 2.73 -3.35 -0.33
C PHE A 107 1.49 -2.58 -0.77
N VAL A 108 0.31 -3.05 -0.38
CA VAL A 108 -0.96 -2.35 -0.64
C VAL A 108 -1.80 -2.35 0.61
N VAL A 109 -2.39 -1.22 0.93
CA VAL A 109 -3.45 -1.10 1.95
C VAL A 109 -4.70 -0.54 1.28
N THR A 110 -5.82 -1.21 1.47
CA THR A 110 -7.13 -0.77 1.00
C THR A 110 -8.01 -0.48 2.20
N VAL A 111 -8.54 0.73 2.26
CA VAL A 111 -9.43 1.19 3.33
C VAL A 111 -10.79 1.54 2.74
N ASN A 112 -11.84 1.15 3.43
CA ASN A 112 -13.20 1.45 3.02
C ASN A 112 -13.58 2.90 3.40
N PRO A 113 -14.73 3.41 2.94
CA PRO A 113 -15.21 4.75 3.28
C PRO A 113 -15.48 4.98 4.78
N ASN A 114 -15.61 3.91 5.57
CA ASN A 114 -15.78 3.98 7.03
C ASN A 114 -14.44 3.98 7.78
N GLU A 115 -13.33 4.14 7.07
CA GLU A 115 -11.96 4.12 7.58
C GLU A 115 -11.48 2.76 8.12
N GLU A 116 -12.21 1.67 7.86
CA GLU A 116 -11.80 0.31 8.24
C GLU A 116 -10.87 -0.30 7.19
N ILE A 117 -9.85 -1.03 7.66
CA ILE A 117 -8.90 -1.71 6.78
C ILE A 117 -9.57 -2.96 6.18
N GLU A 118 -9.78 -2.94 4.87
CA GLU A 118 -10.44 -4.06 4.19
C GLU A 118 -9.41 -5.10 3.74
N LYS A 119 -8.31 -4.65 3.15
CA LYS A 119 -7.38 -5.54 2.48
C LYS A 119 -5.94 -5.06 2.57
N ILE A 120 -5.05 -6.00 2.86
CA ILE A 120 -3.61 -5.80 2.76
C ILE A 120 -3.03 -6.83 1.78
N TYR A 121 -2.23 -6.32 0.85
CA TYR A 121 -1.34 -7.15 0.04
C TYR A 121 0.09 -6.91 0.50
N TYR A 122 0.82 -8.02 0.64
CA TYR A 122 2.19 -8.06 1.09
C TYR A 122 3.06 -8.82 0.08
N SER A 123 4.20 -8.22 -0.26
CA SER A 123 5.25 -8.87 -1.03
C SER A 123 6.43 -9.28 -0.15
N ALA A 124 7.04 -10.45 -0.40
CA ALA A 124 8.23 -10.91 0.33
C ALA A 124 9.38 -9.88 0.38
N TYR A 125 9.46 -9.01 -0.64
CA TYR A 125 10.51 -8.01 -0.78
C TYR A 125 10.43 -6.88 0.25
N VAL A 126 9.33 -6.79 1.00
CA VAL A 126 9.20 -5.83 2.11
C VAL A 126 9.22 -6.49 3.48
N LYS A 127 9.66 -7.75 3.59
CA LYS A 127 9.69 -8.47 4.87
C LYS A 127 10.44 -7.76 6.00
N GLU A 128 11.46 -7.00 5.66
CA GLU A 128 12.24 -6.20 6.62
C GLU A 128 11.45 -5.00 7.16
N ALA A 129 10.53 -4.44 6.37
CA ALA A 129 9.70 -3.30 6.76
C ALA A 129 8.36 -3.74 7.38
N PHE A 130 7.75 -4.77 6.80
CA PHE A 130 6.41 -5.26 7.12
C PHE A 130 6.45 -6.76 7.38
N SER A 131 7.05 -7.19 8.49
CA SER A 131 6.88 -8.59 8.92
C SER A 131 5.41 -8.89 9.24
N VAL A 132 5.02 -10.17 9.23
CA VAL A 132 3.64 -10.56 9.59
C VAL A 132 3.23 -10.03 10.97
N PRO A 133 4.07 -10.11 12.03
CA PRO A 133 3.76 -9.48 13.32
C PRO A 133 3.58 -7.97 13.23
N ALA A 134 4.39 -7.27 12.43
CA ALA A 134 4.27 -5.83 12.26
C ALA A 134 2.95 -5.45 11.58
N ILE A 135 2.52 -6.23 10.59
CA ILE A 135 1.21 -6.07 9.94
C ILE A 135 0.09 -6.36 10.95
N ALA A 136 0.19 -7.44 11.72
CA ALA A 136 -0.80 -7.82 12.72
C ALA A 136 -0.98 -6.74 13.80
N HIS A 137 0.12 -6.11 14.22
CA HIS A 137 0.08 -5.02 15.19
C HIS A 137 -0.54 -3.74 14.62
N ASP A 138 -0.17 -3.36 13.40
CA ASP A 138 -0.60 -2.09 12.81
C ASP A 138 -2.01 -2.13 12.22
N PHE A 139 -2.44 -3.32 11.79
CA PHE A 139 -3.66 -3.53 11.03
C PHE A 139 -4.37 -4.80 11.53
N SER A 140 -4.55 -4.90 12.84
CA SER A 140 -5.13 -6.08 13.50
C SER A 140 -6.55 -6.41 13.03
N ASP A 141 -7.32 -5.41 12.65
CA ASP A 141 -8.72 -5.50 12.24
C ASP A 141 -8.92 -5.76 10.72
N VAL A 142 -7.84 -5.99 9.98
CA VAL A 142 -7.91 -6.27 8.54
C VAL A 142 -8.77 -7.50 8.24
N LYS A 143 -9.60 -7.40 7.18
CA LYS A 143 -10.47 -8.49 6.73
C LYS A 143 -9.77 -9.46 5.79
N GLN A 144 -8.96 -8.95 4.87
CA GLN A 144 -8.29 -9.75 3.83
C GLN A 144 -6.77 -9.57 3.85
N LEU A 145 -6.04 -10.67 3.95
CA LEU A 145 -4.59 -10.71 3.85
C LEU A 145 -4.15 -11.50 2.62
N ILE A 146 -3.25 -10.94 1.83
CA ILE A 146 -2.63 -11.62 0.69
C ILE A 146 -1.12 -11.58 0.83
N PHE A 147 -0.51 -12.75 0.98
CA PHE A 147 0.93 -12.92 1.06
C PHE A 147 1.49 -13.46 -0.25
N GLU A 148 2.14 -12.60 -1.03
CA GLU A 148 2.93 -13.00 -2.22
C GLU A 148 4.40 -13.21 -1.80
N THR A 149 4.70 -14.45 -1.43
CA THR A 149 6.06 -14.88 -1.08
C THR A 149 6.29 -16.34 -1.43
N GLU A 150 7.53 -16.66 -1.78
CA GLU A 150 8.03 -18.03 -1.96
C GLU A 150 8.83 -18.50 -0.73
N ASP A 151 9.05 -17.61 0.24
CA ASP A 151 9.82 -17.89 1.46
C ASP A 151 8.89 -18.43 2.56
N TYR A 152 8.80 -19.76 2.66
CA TYR A 152 8.02 -20.48 3.68
C TYR A 152 8.26 -19.95 5.11
N LYS A 153 9.52 -19.64 5.44
CA LYS A 153 9.92 -19.28 6.81
C LYS A 153 9.27 -17.98 7.29
N VAL A 154 8.93 -17.10 6.35
CA VAL A 154 8.28 -15.81 6.64
C VAL A 154 6.85 -16.00 7.16
N LEU A 155 6.21 -17.12 6.80
CA LEU A 155 4.78 -17.33 7.05
C LEU A 155 4.52 -18.45 8.07
N SER A 156 5.54 -19.20 8.48
CA SER A 156 5.38 -20.47 9.20
C SER A 156 5.25 -20.35 10.71
N ASN A 157 5.42 -19.15 11.28
CA ASN A 157 5.32 -18.97 12.72
C ASN A 157 3.88 -18.64 13.14
N VAL A 158 3.28 -19.50 13.96
CA VAL A 158 1.91 -19.32 14.47
C VAL A 158 1.75 -18.03 15.27
N GLU A 159 2.75 -17.67 16.06
CA GLU A 159 2.71 -16.48 16.92
C GLU A 159 2.60 -15.16 16.15
N ASP A 160 3.03 -15.16 14.89
CA ASP A 160 3.00 -13.96 14.05
C ASP A 160 1.58 -13.49 13.72
N TYR A 161 0.58 -14.37 13.86
CA TYR A 161 -0.83 -14.11 13.54
C TYR A 161 -1.70 -13.79 14.78
N LYS A 162 -1.10 -13.76 15.97
CA LYS A 162 -1.83 -13.69 17.24
C LYS A 162 -2.59 -12.38 17.46
N GLU A 163 -2.20 -11.28 16.81
CA GLU A 163 -2.81 -9.96 17.04
C GLU A 163 -3.98 -9.65 16.10
N PHE A 164 -4.16 -10.41 15.02
CA PHE A 164 -5.32 -10.22 14.14
C PHE A 164 -6.64 -10.47 14.88
N THR A 165 -7.70 -9.76 14.53
CA THR A 165 -9.00 -9.83 15.23
C THR A 165 -10.18 -10.08 14.30
N ASN A 166 -10.06 -9.82 12.99
CA ASN A 166 -11.20 -9.80 12.08
C ASN A 166 -10.92 -10.41 10.70
N LEU A 167 -10.08 -11.44 10.62
CA LEU A 167 -9.76 -12.07 9.34
C LEU A 167 -10.95 -12.86 8.77
N GLU A 168 -11.31 -12.51 7.54
CA GLU A 168 -12.33 -13.18 6.73
C GLU A 168 -11.71 -13.97 5.57
N TYR A 169 -10.54 -13.54 5.07
CA TYR A 169 -9.84 -14.20 3.98
C TYR A 169 -8.32 -14.08 4.13
N VAL A 170 -7.60 -15.18 3.93
CA VAL A 170 -6.13 -15.19 3.86
C VAL A 170 -5.66 -16.00 2.65
N SER A 171 -4.84 -15.38 1.80
CA SER A 171 -4.20 -16.03 0.66
C SER A 171 -2.71 -16.15 0.89
N PHE A 172 -2.18 -17.35 0.66
CA PHE A 172 -0.75 -17.62 0.73
C PHE A 172 -0.21 -18.05 -0.64
N GLY A 173 0.86 -17.39 -1.09
CA GLY A 173 1.59 -17.78 -2.28
C GLY A 173 2.25 -19.16 -2.17
N ILE A 174 2.66 -19.51 -0.95
CA ILE A 174 3.21 -20.82 -0.57
C ILE A 174 2.53 -21.29 0.73
N SER A 175 2.31 -22.60 0.89
CA SER A 175 1.68 -23.14 2.10
C SER A 175 2.44 -22.72 3.37
N PRO A 176 1.81 -22.09 4.39
CA PRO A 176 2.47 -21.62 5.61
C PRO A 176 2.70 -22.74 6.65
N GLY A 177 2.28 -23.98 6.36
CA GLY A 177 2.33 -25.10 7.29
C GLY A 177 1.01 -25.34 8.01
N ASN A 178 0.77 -26.59 8.41
CA ASN A 178 -0.52 -27.02 8.95
C ASN A 178 -0.87 -26.36 10.29
N ASP A 179 0.13 -26.03 11.11
CA ASP A 179 -0.10 -25.42 12.42
C ASP A 179 -0.63 -23.98 12.29
N VAL A 180 -0.11 -23.22 11.33
CA VAL A 180 -0.61 -21.87 11.02
C VAL A 180 -2.04 -21.94 10.49
N ILE A 181 -2.32 -22.86 9.55
CA ILE A 181 -3.67 -23.05 9.01
C ILE A 181 -4.65 -23.43 10.11
N LYS A 182 -4.27 -24.38 10.97
CA LYS A 182 -5.09 -24.83 12.11
C LYS A 182 -5.33 -23.70 13.11
N ASN A 183 -4.31 -22.91 13.42
CA ASN A 183 -4.45 -21.74 14.30
C ASN A 183 -5.43 -20.72 13.71
N LEU A 184 -5.27 -20.36 12.44
CA LEU A 184 -6.15 -19.42 11.75
C LEU A 184 -7.59 -19.93 11.70
N LYS A 185 -7.82 -21.23 11.40
CA LYS A 185 -9.17 -21.81 11.42
C LYS A 185 -9.77 -21.90 12.82
N ASN A 186 -8.97 -22.15 13.85
CA ASN A 186 -9.46 -22.16 15.22
C ASN A 186 -9.88 -20.76 15.69
N LYS A 187 -9.07 -19.75 15.37
CA LYS A 187 -9.30 -18.36 15.77
C LYS A 187 -10.35 -17.66 14.91
N PHE A 188 -10.39 -17.97 13.62
CA PHE A 188 -11.31 -17.43 12.63
C PHE A 188 -12.02 -18.57 11.88
N PRO A 189 -13.02 -19.24 12.48
CA PRO A 189 -13.66 -20.43 11.90
C PRO A 189 -14.28 -20.21 10.52
N LYS A 190 -14.70 -18.98 10.23
CA LYS A 190 -15.30 -18.58 8.96
C LYS A 190 -14.30 -18.00 7.95
N CYS A 191 -13.03 -17.86 8.32
CA CYS A 191 -12.02 -17.30 7.43
C CYS A 191 -11.73 -18.28 6.30
N ASP A 192 -11.84 -17.82 5.05
CA ASP A 192 -11.42 -18.58 3.88
C ASP A 192 -9.89 -18.53 3.76
N ILE A 193 -9.28 -19.68 3.44
CA ILE A 193 -7.82 -19.81 3.32
C ILE A 193 -7.49 -20.40 1.96
N GLU A 194 -6.77 -19.64 1.14
CA GLU A 194 -6.31 -20.06 -0.18
C GLU A 194 -4.79 -20.28 -0.19
N ILE A 195 -4.34 -21.35 -0.84
CA ILE A 195 -2.92 -21.71 -0.95
C ILE A 195 -2.60 -21.98 -2.42
N GLY A 196 -1.50 -21.40 -2.93
CA GLY A 196 -0.91 -21.82 -4.20
C GLY A 196 -1.40 -21.06 -5.43
N SER A 197 -1.76 -19.79 -5.29
CA SER A 197 -2.36 -18.99 -6.37
C SER A 197 -1.63 -17.70 -6.72
N CYS A 198 -0.31 -17.61 -6.55
CA CYS A 198 0.45 -16.50 -7.17
C CYS A 198 0.48 -16.57 -8.72
N ASN A 199 0.03 -17.67 -9.33
CA ASN A 199 -0.01 -17.83 -10.80
C ASN A 199 -1.37 -17.54 -11.48
N ARG A 200 -2.41 -17.13 -10.75
CA ARG A 200 -3.74 -16.80 -11.34
C ARG A 200 -4.01 -15.30 -11.55
N MET A 201 -2.99 -14.45 -11.50
CA MET A 201 -3.06 -13.07 -12.04
C MET A 201 -2.35 -12.92 -13.41
N LYS A 202 -2.18 -14.01 -14.18
CA LYS A 202 -1.94 -13.91 -15.63
C LYS A 202 -3.27 -13.68 -16.34
N GLY A 203 -3.69 -12.42 -16.50
CA GLY A 203 -4.88 -12.16 -17.31
C GLY A 203 -5.54 -10.79 -17.24
N LYS A 204 -4.80 -9.69 -17.05
CA LYS A 204 -5.21 -8.39 -17.61
C LYS A 204 -3.96 -7.54 -17.79
N ARG A 205 -3.33 -7.67 -18.96
CA ARG A 205 -2.52 -6.58 -19.51
C ARG A 205 -3.47 -5.41 -19.70
N ILE A 206 -3.40 -4.44 -18.82
CA ILE A 206 -3.97 -3.12 -19.07
C ILE A 206 -2.89 -2.40 -19.89
N ASN A 207 -3.16 -2.25 -21.18
CA ASN A 207 -2.50 -1.25 -22.02
C ASN A 207 -2.92 0.14 -21.54
#